data_AF-A0A2T4WHT9-F1
#
_entry.id   AF-A0A2T4WHT9-F1
#
_cell.length_a   1.000
_cell.length_b   1.000
_cell.length_c   1.000
_cell.angle_alpha   90.00
_cell.angle_beta   90.00
_cell.angle_gamma   90.00
#
_symmetry.space_group_name_H-M   'P 1'
#
loop_
_entity.id
_entity.type
_entity.pdbx_description
1 polymer ?
#
loop_
_entity_poly.entity_id
_entity_poly.type
_entity_poly.pdbx_seq_one_letter_code
_entity_poly.pdbx_strand_id
1 'polypeptide(L)'
;MTTSKYSFTLNSDLYIKDPTSSETGRKVIASGAKLILENGIEAFTAKKLATEAGITEATVYKYFANKQRLLQYYFQLYWTWLEQQVKVFTAIE
;
A
#
# COMPACT_ATOMS: atom_id res chain seq x y z
N MET A 1 1.21 -28.91 -11.67
CA MET A 1 1.35 -27.95 -10.55
C MET A 1 0.24 -26.93 -10.71
N THR A 2 -0.77 -27.02 -9.86
CA THR A 2 -2.03 -26.28 -9.96
C THR A 2 -1.77 -24.80 -9.66
N THR A 3 -1.79 -23.94 -10.67
CA THR A 3 -1.66 -22.49 -10.53
C THR A 3 -2.88 -21.94 -9.79
N SER A 4 -2.66 -21.39 -8.60
CA SER A 4 -3.67 -20.67 -7.82
C SER A 4 -4.38 -19.63 -8.69
N LYS A 5 -5.72 -19.69 -8.74
CA LYS A 5 -6.61 -18.89 -9.63
C LYS A 5 -6.79 -17.43 -9.19
N TYR A 6 -5.87 -16.93 -8.36
CA TYR A 6 -5.93 -15.60 -7.75
C TYR A 6 -4.53 -14.96 -7.72
N SER A 7 -4.05 -14.51 -8.88
CA SER A 7 -2.80 -13.75 -8.98
C SER A 7 -3.04 -12.28 -8.63
N PHE A 8 -2.54 -11.85 -7.48
CA PHE A 8 -2.49 -10.46 -7.06
C PHE A 8 -1.34 -9.76 -7.79
N THR A 9 -1.55 -9.28 -9.01
CA THR A 9 -0.53 -8.48 -9.70
C THR A 9 -0.64 -7.02 -9.26
N LEU A 10 -0.05 -6.71 -8.09
CA LEU A 10 0.29 -5.32 -7.76
C LEU A 10 1.25 -4.82 -8.84
N ASN A 11 1.00 -3.63 -9.38
CA ASN A 11 1.89 -3.09 -10.39
C ASN A 11 3.26 -2.82 -9.73
N SER A 12 4.30 -3.48 -10.21
CA SER A 12 5.67 -3.38 -9.68
C SER A 12 6.20 -1.95 -9.69
N ASP A 13 5.64 -1.07 -10.52
CA ASP A 13 6.08 0.32 -10.64
C ASP A 13 5.57 1.21 -9.50
N LEU A 14 4.75 0.68 -8.58
CA LEU A 14 4.21 1.43 -7.45
C LEU A 14 5.18 1.54 -6.28
N TYR A 15 6.18 0.65 -6.19
CA TYR A 15 7.14 0.65 -5.10
C TYR A 15 8.55 0.34 -5.61
N ILE A 16 9.57 0.89 -4.97
CA ILE A 16 10.98 0.59 -5.26
C ILE A 16 11.38 -0.73 -4.60
N LYS A 17 10.90 -0.96 -3.39
CA LYS A 17 11.04 -2.20 -2.63
C LYS A 17 9.66 -2.60 -2.13
N ASP A 18 9.36 -3.89 -2.18
CA ASP A 18 8.09 -4.41 -1.68
C ASP A 18 7.90 -4.03 -0.20
N PRO A 19 6.87 -3.23 0.12
CA PRO A 19 6.61 -2.79 1.49
C PRO A 19 6.15 -3.94 2.40
N THR A 20 5.62 -5.04 1.85
CA THR A 20 5.17 -6.20 2.65
C THR A 20 6.33 -7.13 3.05
N SER A 21 7.47 -7.00 2.37
CA SER A 21 8.64 -7.88 2.53
C SER A 21 9.43 -7.65 3.83
N SER A 22 9.08 -6.63 4.63
CA SER A 22 9.83 -6.27 5.84
C SER A 22 8.93 -5.62 6.89
N GLU A 23 9.34 -5.69 8.15
CA GLU A 23 8.61 -5.05 9.24
C GLU A 23 8.55 -3.52 9.05
N THR A 24 9.66 -2.89 8.63
CA THR A 24 9.71 -1.46 8.36
C THR A 24 8.75 -1.06 7.24
N GLY A 25 8.72 -1.79 6.12
CA GLY A 25 7.78 -1.50 5.04
C GLY A 25 6.32 -1.65 5.47
N ARG A 26 6.02 -2.65 6.31
CA ARG A 26 4.69 -2.84 6.92
C ARG A 26 4.31 -1.67 7.82
N LYS A 27 5.27 -1.12 8.60
CA LYS A 27 5.06 0.11 9.38
C LYS A 27 4.79 1.32 8.49
N VAL A 28 5.54 1.48 7.39
CA VAL A 28 5.33 2.56 6.40
C VAL A 28 3.90 2.54 5.87
N ILE A 29 3.37 1.39 5.45
CA ILE A 29 2.00 1.30 4.92
C ILE A 29 0.94 1.46 6.01
N ALA A 30 1.17 0.99 7.24
CA ALA A 30 0.21 1.12 8.33
C ALA A 30 0.13 2.58 8.83
N SER A 31 1.26 3.20 9.15
CA SER A 31 1.36 4.59 9.58
C SER A 31 0.88 5.56 8.49
N GLY A 32 1.13 5.24 7.22
CA GLY A 32 0.67 6.06 6.10
C GLY A 32 -0.85 6.10 6.00
N ALA A 33 -1.51 4.94 6.12
CA ALA A 33 -2.96 4.84 6.08
C ALA A 33 -3.58 5.58 7.27
N LYS A 34 -3.02 5.39 8.48
CA LYS A 34 -3.44 6.11 9.69
C LYS A 34 -3.37 7.63 9.50
N LEU A 35 -2.24 8.16 9.05
CA LEU A 35 -2.06 9.60 8.85
C LEU A 35 -3.03 10.19 7.82
N ILE A 36 -3.30 9.45 6.74
CA ILE A 36 -4.26 9.87 5.71
C ILE A 36 -5.68 9.90 6.28
N LEU A 37 -6.07 8.91 7.10
CA LEU A 37 -7.37 8.87 7.75
C LEU A 37 -7.57 10.02 8.76
N GLU A 38 -6.53 10.33 9.52
CA GLU A 38 -6.60 11.35 10.58
C GLU A 38 -6.54 12.79 10.03
N ASN A 39 -5.69 13.03 9.04
CA ASN A 39 -5.34 14.39 8.60
C ASN A 39 -5.74 14.70 7.15
N GLY A 40 -6.26 13.71 6.42
CA GLY A 40 -6.54 13.82 5.00
C GLY A 40 -5.28 13.72 4.12
N ILE A 41 -5.52 13.55 2.82
CA ILE A 41 -4.45 13.39 1.84
C ILE A 41 -3.63 14.68 1.71
N GLU A 42 -4.24 15.86 1.69
CA GLU A 42 -3.49 17.11 1.45
C GLU A 42 -2.43 17.37 2.53
N ALA A 43 -2.79 17.19 3.80
CA ALA A 43 -1.88 17.42 4.93
C ALA A 43 -0.81 16.32 5.11
N PHE A 44 -0.90 15.21 4.37
CA PHE A 44 0.07 14.13 4.40
C PHE A 44 1.39 14.52 3.73
N THR A 45 2.51 14.23 4.41
CA THR A 45 3.88 14.38 3.89
C THR A 45 4.75 13.17 4.25
N ALA A 46 5.78 12.89 3.45
CA ALA A 46 6.73 11.81 3.72
C ALA A 46 7.46 12.00 5.05
N LYS A 47 7.80 13.25 5.39
CA LYS A 47 8.31 13.63 6.72
C LYS A 47 7.39 13.22 7.87
N LYS A 48 6.09 13.57 7.81
CA LYS A 48 5.13 13.17 8.87
C LYS A 48 5.01 11.66 8.98
N LEU A 49 4.99 10.97 7.83
CA LEU A 49 4.99 9.51 7.79
C LEU A 49 6.23 8.92 8.44
N ALA A 50 7.42 9.44 8.13
CA ALA A 50 8.66 8.97 8.72
C ALA A 50 8.64 9.12 10.25
N THR A 51 8.18 10.27 10.75
CA THR A 51 8.01 10.52 12.19
C THR A 51 7.03 9.53 12.82
N GLU A 52 5.83 9.36 12.25
CA GLU A 52 4.81 8.44 12.76
C GLU A 52 5.28 6.97 12.73
N ALA A 53 6.04 6.58 11.72
CA ALA A 53 6.59 5.24 11.58
C ALA A 53 7.89 5.02 12.39
N GLY A 54 8.43 6.06 13.06
CA GLY A 54 9.67 5.98 13.84
C GLY A 54 10.92 5.73 13.00
N ILE A 55 10.97 6.26 11.78
CA ILE A 55 12.05 6.06 10.81
C ILE A 55 12.51 7.39 10.19
N THR A 56 13.51 7.33 9.32
CA THR A 56 13.95 8.48 8.52
C THR A 56 13.13 8.61 7.24
N GLU A 57 13.01 9.85 6.74
CA GLU A 57 12.34 10.12 5.46
C GLU A 57 13.03 9.41 4.28
N ALA A 58 14.37 9.32 4.31
CA ALA A 58 15.14 8.51 3.36
C ALA A 58 14.71 7.03 3.36
N THR A 59 14.29 6.48 4.50
CA THR A 59 13.80 5.10 4.59
C THR A 59 12.43 4.94 3.95
N VAL A 60 11.54 5.95 4.05
CA VAL A 60 10.26 5.97 3.32
C VAL A 60 10.51 5.92 1.81
N TYR A 61 11.46 6.71 1.32
CA TYR A 61 11.83 6.75 -0.10
C TYR A 61 12.47 5.46 -0.63
N LYS A 62 12.92 4.54 0.24
CA LYS A 62 13.33 3.19 -0.19
C LYS A 62 12.15 2.32 -0.63
N TYR A 63 10.93 2.66 -0.22
CA TYR A 63 9.70 1.93 -0.59
C TYR A 63 8.91 2.69 -1.65
N PHE A 64 8.71 3.99 -1.48
CA PHE A 64 7.87 4.78 -2.38
C PHE A 64 8.62 6.02 -2.87
N ALA A 65 8.78 6.15 -4.19
CA ALA A 65 9.51 7.27 -4.79
C ALA A 65 8.86 8.64 -4.48
N ASN A 66 7.55 8.67 -4.25
CA ASN A 66 6.81 9.87 -3.87
C ASN A 66 5.47 9.51 -3.21
N LYS A 67 4.78 10.54 -2.69
CA LYS A 67 3.44 10.43 -2.10
C LYS A 67 2.41 9.79 -3.04
N GLN A 68 2.43 10.13 -4.33
CA GLN A 68 1.45 9.62 -5.29
C GLN A 68 1.57 8.11 -5.48
N ARG A 69 2.80 7.58 -5.48
CA ARG A 69 3.04 6.12 -5.54
C ARG A 69 2.45 5.37 -4.35
N LEU A 70 2.60 5.91 -3.14
CA LEU A 70 1.97 5.35 -1.94
C LEU A 70 0.43 5.38 -2.04
N LEU A 71 -0.16 6.47 -2.55
CA LEU A 71 -1.60 6.57 -2.72
C LEU A 71 -2.13 5.58 -3.78
N GLN A 72 -1.44 5.47 -4.91
CA GLN A 72 -1.75 4.48 -5.95
C GLN A 72 -1.64 3.05 -5.40
N TYR A 73 -0.67 2.79 -4.54
CA TYR A 73 -0.53 1.50 -3.85
C TYR A 73 -1.76 1.19 -2.98
N TYR A 74 -2.24 2.13 -2.17
CA TYR A 74 -3.47 1.93 -1.41
C TYR A 74 -4.70 1.74 -2.31
N PHE A 75 -4.82 2.53 -3.37
CA PHE A 75 -5.91 2.40 -4.33
C PHE A 75 -5.92 1.01 -4.98
N GLN A 76 -4.74 0.50 -5.37
CA GLN A 76 -4.63 -0.83 -5.96
C GLN A 76 -4.93 -1.94 -4.94
N LEU A 77 -4.50 -1.80 -3.67
CA LEU A 77 -4.90 -2.73 -2.61
C LEU A 77 -6.42 -2.77 -2.44
N TYR A 78 -7.07 -1.60 -2.41
CA TYR A 78 -8.52 -1.48 -2.28
C TYR A 78 -9.24 -2.11 -3.49
N TRP A 79 -8.82 -1.78 -4.70
CA TRP A 79 -9.36 -2.35 -5.92
C TRP A 79 -9.24 -3.88 -5.93
N THR A 80 -8.08 -4.39 -5.55
CA THR A 80 -7.84 -5.84 -5.51
C THR A 80 -8.73 -6.53 -4.47
N TRP A 81 -8.95 -5.88 -3.31
CA TRP A 81 -9.88 -6.39 -2.30
C TRP A 81 -11.32 -6.39 -2.83
N LEU A 82 -11.76 -5.33 -3.51
CA LEU A 82 -13.08 -5.26 -4.12
C LEU A 82 -13.30 -6.34 -5.18
N GLU A 83 -12.32 -6.58 -6.05
CA GLU A 83 -12.40 -7.64 -7.06
C GLU A 83 -12.61 -9.02 -6.44
N GLN A 84 -11.99 -9.30 -5.30
CA GLN A 84 -12.19 -10.55 -4.57
C GLN A 84 -13.62 -10.66 -4.03
N GLN A 85 -14.15 -9.57 -3.46
CA GLN A 85 -15.54 -9.56 -2.98
C GLN A 85 -16.53 -9.80 -4.13
N VAL A 86 -16.38 -9.08 -5.25
CA VAL A 86 -17.27 -9.24 -6.41
C VAL A 86 -17.24 -10.67 -6.96
N LYS A 87 -16.06 -11.30 -7.03
CA LYS A 87 -15.95 -12.71 -7.47
C LYS A 87 -16.65 -13.67 -6.53
N VAL A 88 -16.58 -13.44 -5.22
CA VAL A 88 -17.28 -14.25 -4.21
C VAL A 88 -18.79 -14.10 -4.33
N PHE A 89 -19.31 -12.88 -4.53
CA PHE A 89 -20.75 -12.62 -4.62
C PHE A 89 -21.38 -12.96 -5.98
N THR A 90 -20.60 -12.86 -7.07
CA THR A 90 -21.08 -13.13 -8.45
C THR A 90 -20.83 -14.56 -8.89
N ALA A 91 -20.13 -15.36 -8.08
CA ALA A 91 -20.16 -16.81 -8.17
C ALA A 91 -21.54 -17.31 -7.74
N ILE A 92 -22.54 -17.05 -8.58
CA ILE A 92 -23.81 -17.76 -8.59
C ILE A 92 -23.50 -19.13 -9.20
N GLU A 93 -23.70 -20.20 -8.43
CA GLU A 93 -23.72 -21.59 -8.91
C GLU A 93 -24.84 -21.81 -9.93
#